data_AF-A0A438JEP7-F1
#
_entry.id   AF-A0A438JEP7-F1
#
_cell.length_a   1.000
_cell.length_b   1.000
_cell.length_c   1.000
_cell.angle_alpha   90.00
_cell.angle_beta   90.00
_cell.angle_gamma   90.00
#
_symmetry.space_group_name_H-M   'P 1'
#
loop_
_entity.id
_entity.type
_entity.pdbx_description
1 polymer ?
#
loop_
_entity_poly.entity_id
_entity_poly.type
_entity_poly.pdbx_seq_one_letter_code
_entity_poly.pdbx_strand_id
1 'polypeptide(L)'
;MRRFSKVIGELGLRDSPLIRGPFTWIGGLNSQAASRLDRFLISNQWEDHFSAITQSALPRMVSDHSPIVLEAGGFSSGKSPFRFENMWVKIDGFKDLVKSWWNGYSIEGYSSHYIAKKLKALKKDLKIWNKEVVGNVSSNRAEAFAHLQCWEAKEKENPLNPRDMEAKNLALKDYKIWALMEETSWKQKSREIWLREGDKNTKYFHKMANARARKNFLSKIRVNGVTLSSIEDIKDSVCRTYLSFHLISRSWEKEWPTAWKLCSLRKKSLQPLAAAVGTKPQARTAS
;
A
#
# COMPACT_ATOMS: atom_id res chain seq x y z
N MET A 1 15.65 -31.01 -11.96
CA MET A 1 14.94 -29.80 -11.48
C MET A 1 14.16 -29.03 -12.55
N ARG A 2 14.68 -28.76 -13.78
CA ARG A 2 13.95 -27.96 -14.79
C ARG A 2 12.54 -28.47 -15.13
N ARG A 3 12.35 -29.79 -15.29
CA ARG A 3 11.02 -30.39 -15.54
C ARG A 3 10.04 -30.14 -14.38
N PHE A 4 10.50 -30.25 -13.14
CA PHE A 4 9.69 -29.98 -11.95
C PHE A 4 9.28 -28.50 -11.86
N SER A 5 10.22 -27.58 -12.12
CA SER A 5 9.90 -26.14 -12.21
C SER A 5 8.88 -25.83 -13.31
N LYS A 6 8.92 -26.55 -14.43
CA LYS A 6 7.94 -26.42 -15.51
C LYS A 6 6.53 -26.83 -15.04
N VAL A 7 6.41 -27.98 -14.38
CA VAL A 7 5.13 -28.47 -13.83
C VAL A 7 4.57 -27.50 -12.80
N ILE A 8 5.40 -26.95 -11.91
CA ILE A 8 4.99 -25.91 -10.95
C ILE A 8 4.39 -24.70 -11.68
N GLY A 9 5.06 -24.24 -12.74
CA GLY A 9 4.60 -23.12 -13.56
C GLY A 9 3.29 -23.43 -14.30
N GLU A 10 3.17 -24.61 -14.92
CA GLU A 10 1.97 -25.08 -15.64
C GLU A 10 0.75 -25.19 -14.72
N LEU A 11 0.94 -25.63 -13.49
CA LEU A 11 -0.12 -25.73 -12.48
C LEU A 11 -0.41 -24.40 -11.76
N GLY A 12 0.35 -23.34 -12.08
CA GLY A 12 0.19 -22.03 -11.43
C GLY A 12 0.49 -22.05 -9.92
N LEU A 13 1.32 -23.01 -9.48
CA LEU A 13 1.74 -23.13 -8.08
C LEU A 13 2.90 -22.18 -7.80
N ARG A 14 2.97 -21.69 -6.56
CA ARG A 14 4.06 -20.84 -6.09
C ARG A 14 4.90 -21.55 -5.05
N ASP A 15 6.21 -21.41 -5.20
CA ASP A 15 7.20 -21.84 -4.22
C ASP A 15 7.70 -20.62 -3.43
N SER A 16 7.34 -20.55 -2.15
CA SER A 16 7.76 -19.46 -1.27
C SER A 16 9.24 -19.59 -0.88
N PRO A 17 9.97 -18.48 -0.68
CA PRO A 17 11.33 -18.54 -0.16
C PRO A 17 11.39 -19.22 1.21
N LEU A 18 12.43 -20.03 1.43
CA LEU A 18 12.68 -20.69 2.71
C LEU A 18 13.40 -19.72 3.66
N ILE A 19 12.77 -19.40 4.79
CA ILE A 19 13.32 -18.55 5.84
C ILE A 19 14.16 -19.41 6.79
N ARG A 20 15.25 -18.87 7.35
CA ARG A 20 16.19 -19.52 8.29
C ARG A 20 17.21 -20.51 7.68
N GLY A 21 17.37 -20.49 6.37
CA GLY A 21 18.42 -21.25 5.68
C GLY A 21 17.96 -21.64 4.28
N PRO A 22 18.86 -21.74 3.30
CA PRO A 22 18.47 -22.04 1.92
C PRO A 22 18.23 -23.54 1.65
N PHE A 23 18.62 -24.43 2.57
CA PHE A 23 18.65 -25.87 2.36
C PHE A 23 17.76 -26.63 3.33
N THR A 24 17.14 -27.71 2.86
CA THR A 24 16.33 -28.63 3.68
C THR A 24 16.98 -29.99 3.84
N TRP A 25 18.03 -30.27 3.06
CA TRP A 25 18.83 -31.47 3.15
C TRP A 25 20.30 -31.10 3.16
N ILE A 26 21.07 -31.75 4.02
CA ILE A 26 22.52 -31.62 4.09
C ILE A 26 23.11 -33.02 4.30
N GLY A 27 23.99 -33.44 3.39
CA GLY A 27 24.64 -34.74 3.43
C GLY A 27 26.01 -34.74 2.75
N GLY A 28 26.47 -35.93 2.37
CA GLY A 28 27.83 -36.15 1.88
C GLY A 28 28.88 -36.18 2.99
N LEU A 29 30.13 -36.49 2.61
CA LEU A 29 31.25 -36.54 3.56
C LEU A 29 31.40 -35.18 4.26
N ASN A 30 31.39 -35.18 5.59
CA ASN A 30 31.52 -33.98 6.40
C ASN A 30 30.51 -32.85 6.07
N SER A 31 29.27 -33.19 5.67
CA SER A 31 28.22 -32.20 5.34
C SER A 31 28.57 -31.22 4.21
N GLN A 32 29.42 -31.64 3.26
CA GLN A 32 29.85 -30.79 2.15
C GLN A 32 28.79 -30.59 1.06
N ALA A 33 27.72 -31.38 1.04
CA ALA A 33 26.64 -31.24 0.08
C ALA A 33 25.36 -30.75 0.78
N ALA A 34 24.67 -29.80 0.15
CA ALA A 34 23.39 -29.29 0.64
C ALA A 34 22.43 -29.04 -0.52
N SER A 35 21.15 -29.25 -0.29
CA SER A 35 20.10 -29.06 -1.30
C SER A 35 18.76 -28.69 -0.66
N ARG A 36 17.90 -28.04 -1.45
CA ARG A 36 16.50 -27.76 -1.06
C ARG A 36 15.60 -28.77 -1.76
N LEU A 37 15.30 -29.86 -1.07
CA LEU A 37 14.47 -30.95 -1.58
C LEU A 37 13.01 -30.78 -1.16
N ASP A 38 12.79 -30.23 0.04
CA ASP A 38 11.48 -30.11 0.67
C ASP A 38 10.94 -28.68 0.51
N ARG A 39 9.67 -28.55 0.11
CA ARG A 39 9.00 -27.25 -0.07
C ARG A 39 7.48 -27.39 -0.05
N PHE A 40 6.80 -26.36 0.45
CA PHE A 40 5.36 -26.20 0.25
C PHE A 40 5.11 -25.49 -1.07
N LEU A 41 4.19 -26.03 -1.87
CA LEU A 41 3.70 -25.42 -3.09
C LEU A 41 2.30 -24.88 -2.84
N ILE A 42 2.08 -23.60 -3.11
CA ILE A 42 0.88 -22.87 -2.72
C ILE A 42 0.11 -22.46 -3.98
N SER A 43 -1.20 -22.70 -4.00
CA SER A 43 -2.06 -22.25 -5.09
C SER A 43 -2.34 -20.74 -5.01
N ASN A 44 -2.66 -20.12 -6.14
CA ASN A 44 -3.06 -18.70 -6.16
C ASN A 44 -4.29 -18.43 -5.27
N GLN A 45 -5.24 -19.37 -5.22
CA GLN A 45 -6.46 -19.21 -4.41
C GLN A 45 -6.11 -19.19 -2.91
N TRP A 46 -5.15 -20.01 -2.48
CA TRP A 46 -4.70 -20.01 -1.09
C TRP A 46 -3.98 -18.71 -0.71
N GLU A 47 -3.18 -18.15 -1.62
CA GLU A 47 -2.53 -16.84 -1.44
C GLU A 47 -3.53 -15.67 -1.34
N ASP A 48 -4.69 -15.79 -2.00
CA ASP A 48 -5.77 -14.80 -1.91
C ASP A 48 -6.44 -14.82 -0.52
N HIS A 49 -6.46 -15.97 0.18
CA HIS A 49 -7.04 -16.11 1.52
C HIS A 49 -6.04 -15.78 2.64
N PHE A 50 -4.77 -16.18 2.49
CA PHE A 50 -3.73 -15.98 3.50
C PHE A 50 -2.69 -14.97 3.02
N SER A 51 -2.77 -13.75 3.55
CA SER A 51 -1.93 -12.63 3.12
C SER A 51 -0.46 -12.75 3.57
N ALA A 52 -0.19 -13.39 4.71
CA ALA A 52 1.15 -13.64 5.24
C ALA A 52 1.41 -15.14 5.34
N ILE A 53 1.95 -15.72 4.27
CA ILE A 53 2.45 -17.09 4.28
C ILE A 53 3.96 -17.06 4.31
N THR A 54 4.54 -17.74 5.29
CA THR A 54 5.99 -17.90 5.42
C THR A 54 6.34 -19.37 5.58
N GLN A 55 7.34 -19.81 4.83
CA GLN A 55 7.92 -21.13 4.98
C GLN A 55 9.28 -21.00 5.66
N SER A 56 9.56 -21.81 6.69
CA SER A 56 10.87 -21.79 7.34
C SER A 56 11.40 -23.19 7.64
N ALA A 57 12.72 -23.32 7.67
CA ALA A 57 13.40 -24.54 8.10
C ALA A 57 13.60 -24.51 9.62
N LEU A 58 13.31 -25.64 10.26
CA LEU A 58 13.61 -25.89 11.67
C LEU A 58 14.99 -26.54 11.81
N PRO A 59 15.65 -26.42 12.98
CA PRO A 59 16.91 -27.09 13.24
C PRO A 59 16.81 -28.61 13.01
N ARG A 60 17.85 -29.18 12.39
CA ARG A 60 18.02 -30.63 12.29
C ARG A 60 18.29 -31.18 13.69
N MET A 61 17.58 -32.26 14.05
CA MET A 61 17.78 -32.96 15.31
C MET A 61 18.62 -34.22 15.08
N VAL A 62 18.08 -35.18 14.32
CA VAL A 62 18.69 -36.51 14.08
C VAL A 62 18.71 -36.92 12.61
N SER A 63 18.12 -36.12 11.72
CA SER A 63 18.02 -36.40 10.28
C SER A 63 18.96 -35.49 9.47
N ASP A 64 19.38 -35.99 8.31
CA ASP A 64 19.99 -35.22 7.23
C ASP A 64 19.00 -34.21 6.59
N HIS A 65 17.70 -34.40 6.81
CA HIS A 65 16.65 -33.44 6.50
C HIS A 65 16.32 -32.48 7.68
N SER A 66 16.10 -31.22 7.34
CA SER A 66 15.53 -30.19 8.21
C SER A 66 14.02 -30.20 8.08
N PRO A 67 13.25 -30.40 9.17
CA PRO A 67 11.81 -30.22 9.13
C PRO A 67 11.45 -28.81 8.65
N ILE A 68 10.45 -28.68 7.78
CA ILE A 68 9.95 -27.39 7.31
C ILE A 68 8.57 -27.11 7.89
N VAL A 69 8.33 -25.85 8.27
CA VAL A 69 7.05 -25.38 8.77
C VAL A 69 6.48 -24.31 7.84
N LEU A 70 5.18 -24.39 7.58
CA LEU A 70 4.41 -23.36 6.91
C LEU A 70 3.58 -22.62 7.95
N GLU A 71 3.86 -21.35 8.13
CA GLU A 71 3.06 -20.47 8.96
C GLU A 71 2.16 -19.64 8.05
N ALA A 72 0.86 -19.78 8.23
CA ALA A 72 -0.16 -19.03 7.51
C ALA A 72 -0.94 -18.20 8.53
N GLY A 73 -0.82 -16.87 8.44
CA GLY A 73 -1.53 -15.94 9.30
C GLY A 73 -1.77 -14.62 8.59
N GLY A 74 -2.60 -13.75 9.17
CA GLY A 74 -2.58 -12.35 8.78
C GLY A 74 -1.29 -11.69 9.26
N PHE A 75 -0.86 -10.61 8.61
CA PHE A 75 0.16 -9.74 9.22
C PHE A 75 -0.41 -9.16 10.52
N SER A 76 -0.09 -9.75 11.67
CA SER A 76 -0.48 -9.19 12.97
C SER A 76 0.36 -7.96 13.24
N SER A 77 -0.08 -6.81 12.73
CA SER A 77 0.45 -5.51 13.12
C SER A 77 -0.55 -4.83 14.04
N GLY A 78 -0.07 -3.98 14.94
CA GLY A 78 -0.92 -3.16 15.80
C GLY A 78 -1.83 -2.20 15.02
N LYS A 79 -2.32 -1.14 15.67
CA LYS A 79 -3.23 -0.17 15.05
C LYS A 79 -2.70 0.30 13.68
N SER A 80 -3.43 0.00 12.61
CA SER A 80 -3.07 0.44 11.26
C SER A 80 -2.98 1.97 11.22
N PRO A 81 -1.92 2.54 10.62
CA PRO A 81 -1.83 3.97 10.45
C PRO A 81 -2.96 4.44 9.53
N PHE A 82 -3.51 5.61 9.83
CA PHE A 82 -4.48 6.24 8.93
C PHE A 82 -3.83 6.50 7.57
N ARG A 83 -4.53 6.10 6.52
CA ARG A 83 -4.19 6.42 5.14
C ARG A 83 -5.42 7.02 4.47
N PHE A 84 -5.18 8.06 3.71
CA PHE A 84 -6.22 8.64 2.87
C PHE A 84 -6.50 7.69 1.71
N GLU A 85 -7.76 7.35 1.45
CA GLU A 85 -8.13 6.48 0.34
C GLU A 85 -8.58 7.32 -0.87
N ASN A 86 -7.95 7.10 -2.02
CA ASN A 86 -8.19 7.89 -3.23
C ASN A 86 -9.62 7.73 -3.77
N MET A 87 -10.28 6.62 -3.44
CA MET A 87 -11.67 6.38 -3.80
C MET A 87 -12.62 7.43 -3.22
N TRP A 88 -12.28 8.05 -2.08
CA TRP A 88 -13.11 9.08 -1.46
C TRP A 88 -13.29 10.30 -2.36
N VAL A 89 -12.27 10.65 -3.15
CA VAL A 89 -12.32 11.78 -4.08
C VAL A 89 -13.31 11.54 -5.22
N LYS A 90 -13.70 10.28 -5.47
CA LYS A 90 -14.68 9.89 -6.47
C LYS A 90 -16.13 9.99 -5.96
N ILE A 91 -16.33 10.20 -4.66
CA ILE A 91 -17.67 10.37 -4.07
C ILE A 91 -18.12 11.81 -4.28
N ASP A 92 -19.30 11.98 -4.86
CA ASP A 92 -19.90 13.28 -5.09
C ASP A 92 -20.08 14.03 -3.76
N GLY A 93 -19.73 15.32 -3.74
CA GLY A 93 -19.77 16.16 -2.54
C GLY A 93 -18.61 15.96 -1.55
N PHE A 94 -17.71 14.97 -1.75
CA PHE A 94 -16.59 14.74 -0.83
C PHE A 94 -15.68 15.96 -0.65
N LYS A 95 -15.35 16.66 -1.75
CA LYS A 95 -14.47 17.84 -1.71
C LYS A 95 -15.11 18.99 -0.92
N ASP A 96 -16.40 19.21 -1.11
CA ASP A 96 -17.15 20.26 -0.42
C ASP A 96 -17.29 19.94 1.07
N LEU A 97 -17.51 18.67 1.41
CA LEU A 97 -17.52 18.19 2.79
C LEU A 97 -16.19 18.46 3.49
N VAL A 98 -15.06 18.10 2.86
CA VAL A 98 -13.71 18.35 3.41
C VAL A 98 -13.46 19.86 3.54
N LYS A 99 -13.89 20.67 2.58
CA LYS A 99 -13.75 22.14 2.62
C LYS A 99 -14.56 22.74 3.78
N SER A 100 -15.79 22.26 3.98
CA SER A 100 -16.65 22.67 5.09
C SER A 100 -15.98 22.40 6.44
N TRP A 101 -15.52 21.17 6.67
CA TRP A 101 -14.80 20.82 7.89
C TRP A 101 -13.52 21.64 8.07
N TRP A 102 -12.72 21.78 7.01
CA TRP A 102 -11.46 22.52 7.05
C TRP A 102 -11.66 23.97 7.50
N ASN A 103 -12.71 24.62 7.01
CA ASN A 103 -13.06 25.99 7.36
C ASN A 103 -13.70 26.09 8.74
N GLY A 104 -14.42 25.06 9.20
CA GLY A 104 -15.03 25.02 10.53
C GLY A 104 -14.05 24.82 11.69
N TYR A 105 -12.82 24.37 11.42
CA TYR A 105 -11.81 24.23 12.47
C TYR A 105 -11.23 25.59 12.89
N SER A 106 -11.57 26.02 14.11
CA SER A 106 -10.90 27.14 14.78
C SER A 106 -9.73 26.61 15.61
N ILE A 107 -8.52 27.05 15.29
CA ILE A 107 -7.28 26.60 15.95
C ILE A 107 -6.34 27.79 16.11
N GLU A 108 -5.80 27.95 17.31
CA GLU A 108 -4.84 29.00 17.65
C GLU A 108 -3.39 28.50 17.61
N GLY A 109 -2.44 29.42 17.42
CA GLY A 109 -1.00 29.18 17.45
C GLY A 109 -0.27 29.44 16.12
N TYR A 110 1.03 29.19 16.11
CA TYR A 110 1.90 29.41 14.95
C TYR A 110 1.51 28.55 13.74
N SER A 111 1.87 28.98 12.53
CA SER A 111 1.44 28.36 11.26
C SER A 111 1.69 26.84 11.18
N SER A 112 2.81 26.34 11.71
CA SER A 112 3.12 24.91 11.73
C SER A 112 2.22 24.12 12.70
N HIS A 113 1.91 24.70 13.87
CA HIS A 113 0.99 24.12 14.86
C HIS A 113 -0.45 24.10 14.32
N TYR A 114 -0.87 25.20 13.69
CA TYR A 114 -2.17 25.36 13.05
C TYR A 114 -2.46 24.23 12.05
N ILE A 115 -1.57 24.01 11.09
CA ILE A 115 -1.73 22.97 10.06
C ILE A 115 -1.77 21.57 10.70
N ALA A 116 -0.84 21.27 11.62
CA ALA A 116 -0.77 19.95 12.26
C ALA A 116 -2.05 19.60 13.03
N LYS A 117 -2.62 20.57 13.75
CA LYS A 117 -3.87 20.39 14.50
C LYS A 117 -5.08 20.27 13.56
N LYS A 118 -5.16 21.05 12.47
CA LYS A 118 -6.24 20.92 11.47
C LYS A 118 -6.21 19.55 10.80
N LEU A 119 -5.04 19.06 10.39
CA LEU A 119 -4.89 17.72 9.84
C LEU A 119 -5.29 16.62 10.84
N LYS A 120 -5.00 16.83 12.14
CA LYS A 120 -5.41 15.90 13.20
C LYS A 120 -6.92 15.87 13.38
N ALA A 121 -7.60 17.03 13.32
CA ALA A 121 -9.05 17.13 13.36
C ALA A 121 -9.68 16.48 12.12
N LEU A 122 -9.20 16.85 10.92
CA LEU A 122 -9.66 16.28 9.65
C LEU A 122 -9.54 14.75 9.60
N LYS A 123 -8.43 14.20 10.11
CA LYS A 123 -8.24 12.76 10.24
C LYS A 123 -9.30 12.09 11.11
N LYS A 124 -9.80 12.76 12.16
CA LYS A 124 -10.86 12.21 13.03
C LYS A 124 -12.18 12.16 12.26
N ASP A 125 -12.54 13.24 11.60
CA ASP A 125 -13.83 13.35 10.90
C ASP A 125 -13.87 12.43 9.68
N LEU A 126 -12.77 12.34 8.91
CA LEU A 126 -12.64 11.38 7.81
C LEU A 126 -12.80 9.93 8.26
N LYS A 127 -12.33 9.57 9.46
CA LYS A 127 -12.48 8.21 9.99
C LYS A 127 -13.93 7.89 10.34
N ILE A 128 -14.63 8.84 10.97
CA ILE A 128 -16.04 8.69 11.32
C ILE A 128 -16.87 8.58 10.05
N TRP A 129 -16.71 9.54 9.14
CA TRP A 129 -17.41 9.57 7.86
C TRP A 129 -17.14 8.32 7.01
N ASN A 130 -15.89 7.86 6.90
CA ASN A 130 -15.60 6.63 6.15
C ASN A 130 -16.30 5.40 6.76
N LYS A 131 -16.45 5.35 8.09
CA LYS A 131 -17.17 4.25 8.75
C LYS A 131 -18.67 4.32 8.50
N GLU A 132 -19.26 5.51 8.54
CA GLU A 132 -20.70 5.72 8.46
C GLU A 132 -21.25 5.74 7.03
N VAL A 133 -20.49 6.32 6.09
CA VAL A 133 -20.96 6.54 4.70
C VAL A 133 -20.40 5.51 3.74
N VAL A 134 -19.11 5.17 3.86
CA VAL A 134 -18.45 4.26 2.91
C VAL A 134 -18.47 2.81 3.41
N GLY A 135 -18.21 2.58 4.69
CA GLY A 135 -18.22 1.25 5.29
C GLY A 135 -17.20 0.29 4.65
N ASN A 136 -17.63 -0.95 4.42
CA ASN A 136 -16.82 -1.98 3.76
C ASN A 136 -17.15 -2.03 2.27
N VAL A 137 -16.24 -1.50 1.46
CA VAL A 137 -16.39 -1.41 -0.01
C VAL A 137 -16.58 -2.79 -0.67
N SER A 138 -15.87 -3.82 -0.21
CA SER A 138 -16.02 -5.17 -0.78
C SER A 138 -17.37 -5.78 -0.43
N SER A 139 -17.87 -5.58 0.79
CA SER A 139 -19.21 -6.00 1.18
C SER A 139 -20.28 -5.27 0.37
N ASN A 140 -20.19 -3.93 0.25
CA ASN A 140 -21.16 -3.13 -0.49
C ASN A 140 -21.16 -3.51 -1.98
N ARG A 141 -19.98 -3.78 -2.57
CA ARG A 141 -19.88 -4.29 -3.95
C ARG A 141 -20.60 -5.63 -4.11
N ALA A 142 -20.40 -6.55 -3.17
CA ALA A 142 -21.03 -7.87 -3.21
C ALA A 142 -22.55 -7.79 -3.07
N GLU A 143 -23.05 -6.91 -2.19
CA GLU A 143 -24.48 -6.65 -2.02
C GLU A 143 -25.10 -6.04 -3.28
N ALA A 144 -24.48 -5.00 -3.85
CA ALA A 144 -24.95 -4.38 -5.10
C ALA A 144 -24.94 -5.39 -6.27
N PHE A 145 -23.97 -6.30 -6.30
CA PHE A 145 -23.93 -7.39 -7.28
C PHE A 145 -25.06 -8.40 -7.08
N ALA A 146 -25.32 -8.82 -5.84
CA ALA A 146 -26.42 -9.72 -5.53
C ALA A 146 -27.77 -9.11 -5.90
N HIS A 147 -27.96 -7.81 -5.63
CA HIS A 147 -29.16 -7.09 -6.04
C HIS A 147 -29.33 -7.07 -7.58
N LEU A 148 -28.24 -6.87 -8.33
CA LEU A 148 -28.27 -6.96 -9.79
C LEU A 148 -28.63 -8.37 -10.28
N GLN A 149 -28.11 -9.41 -9.63
CA GLN A 149 -28.45 -10.81 -9.95
C GLN A 149 -29.94 -11.11 -9.75
N CYS A 150 -30.59 -10.53 -8.74
CA CYS A 150 -32.04 -10.66 -8.55
C CYS A 150 -32.82 -10.13 -9.77
N TRP A 151 -32.38 -8.99 -10.34
CA TRP A 151 -33.00 -8.44 -11.55
C TRP A 151 -32.76 -9.30 -12.79
N GLU A 152 -31.55 -9.86 -12.94
CA GLU A 152 -31.24 -10.80 -14.03
C GLU A 152 -32.04 -12.10 -13.93
N ALA A 153 -32.27 -12.60 -12.71
CA ALA A 153 -33.12 -13.77 -12.49
C ALA A 153 -34.58 -13.48 -12.88
N LYS A 154 -35.13 -12.34 -12.42
CA LYS A 154 -36.50 -11.92 -12.77
C LYS A 154 -36.70 -11.76 -14.28
N GLU A 155 -35.74 -11.18 -14.99
CA GLU A 155 -35.78 -11.00 -16.44
C GLU A 155 -35.76 -12.32 -17.22
N LYS A 156 -35.11 -13.37 -16.68
CA LYS A 156 -35.11 -14.70 -17.30
C LYS A 156 -36.47 -15.40 -17.19
N GLU A 157 -37.21 -15.12 -16.12
CA GLU A 157 -38.55 -15.68 -15.92
C GLU A 157 -39.60 -14.93 -16.74
N ASN A 158 -39.54 -13.60 -16.76
CA ASN A 158 -40.51 -12.74 -17.43
C ASN A 158 -39.86 -11.47 -18.00
N PRO A 159 -40.35 -10.95 -19.15
CA PRO A 159 -39.95 -9.64 -19.63
C PRO A 159 -40.16 -8.54 -18.58
N LEU A 160 -39.17 -7.66 -18.40
CA LEU A 160 -39.27 -6.53 -17.47
C LEU A 160 -40.18 -5.44 -18.05
N ASN A 161 -41.05 -4.88 -17.22
CA ASN A 161 -41.76 -3.65 -17.56
C ASN A 161 -40.81 -2.43 -17.49
N PRO A 162 -41.20 -1.26 -18.03
CA PRO A 162 -40.32 -0.08 -18.06
C PRO A 162 -39.83 0.37 -16.67
N ARG A 163 -40.65 0.25 -15.63
CA ARG A 163 -40.29 0.62 -14.25
C ARG A 163 -39.25 -0.33 -13.66
N ASP A 164 -39.42 -1.63 -13.87
CA ASP A 164 -38.46 -2.65 -13.47
C ASP A 164 -37.13 -2.48 -14.23
N MET A 165 -37.20 -2.11 -15.50
CA MET A 165 -36.01 -1.84 -16.30
C MET A 165 -35.22 -0.64 -15.76
N GLU A 166 -35.90 0.43 -15.37
CA GLU A 166 -35.28 1.58 -14.72
C GLU A 166 -34.64 1.21 -13.37
N ALA A 167 -35.33 0.41 -12.55
CA ALA A 167 -34.79 -0.08 -11.28
C ALA A 167 -33.53 -0.95 -11.46
N LYS A 168 -33.52 -1.86 -12.44
CA LYS A 168 -32.32 -2.64 -12.83
C LYS A 168 -31.18 -1.74 -13.28
N ASN A 169 -31.47 -0.68 -14.06
CA ASN A 169 -30.46 0.28 -14.49
C ASN A 169 -29.86 1.08 -13.31
N LEU A 170 -30.65 1.41 -12.29
CA LEU A 170 -30.16 2.03 -11.05
C LEU A 170 -29.27 1.05 -10.26
N ALA A 171 -29.68 -0.21 -10.10
CA ALA A 171 -28.86 -1.24 -9.46
C ALA A 171 -27.52 -1.45 -10.19
N LEU A 172 -27.52 -1.43 -11.53
CA LEU A 172 -26.30 -1.51 -12.33
C LEU A 172 -25.39 -0.30 -12.13
N LYS A 173 -25.95 0.91 -12.01
CA LYS A 173 -25.16 2.13 -11.71
C LYS A 173 -24.53 2.02 -10.32
N ASP A 174 -25.28 1.59 -9.32
CA ASP A 174 -24.79 1.40 -7.95
C ASP A 174 -23.65 0.36 -7.89
N TYR A 175 -23.83 -0.80 -8.52
CA TYR A 175 -22.75 -1.80 -8.65
C TYR A 175 -21.49 -1.22 -9.29
N LYS A 176 -21.62 -0.43 -10.37
CA LYS A 176 -20.49 0.19 -11.06
C LYS A 176 -19.73 1.17 -10.15
N ILE A 177 -20.45 1.90 -9.30
CA ILE A 177 -19.85 2.81 -8.31
C ILE A 177 -19.00 2.03 -7.31
N TRP A 178 -19.56 1.00 -6.67
CA TRP A 178 -18.83 0.18 -5.70
C TRP A 178 -17.65 -0.57 -6.31
N ALA A 179 -17.81 -1.10 -7.52
CA ALA A 179 -16.73 -1.75 -8.26
C ALA A 179 -15.56 -0.79 -8.54
N LEU A 180 -15.85 0.46 -8.94
CA LEU A 180 -14.85 1.49 -9.19
C LEU A 180 -14.12 1.91 -7.90
N MET A 181 -14.85 2.03 -6.79
CA MET A 181 -14.24 2.33 -5.49
C MET A 181 -13.28 1.24 -5.06
N GLU A 182 -13.69 -0.02 -5.18
CA GLU A 182 -12.86 -1.16 -4.80
C GLU A 182 -11.58 -1.23 -5.64
N GLU A 183 -11.71 -1.06 -6.95
CA GLU A 183 -10.59 -1.00 -7.87
C GLU A 183 -9.62 0.12 -7.51
N THR A 184 -10.14 1.33 -7.23
CA THR A 184 -9.33 2.48 -6.85
C THR A 184 -8.56 2.22 -5.55
N SER A 185 -9.19 1.62 -4.54
CA SER A 185 -8.53 1.26 -3.28
C SER A 185 -7.43 0.23 -3.49
N TRP A 186 -7.68 -0.84 -4.25
CA TRP A 186 -6.67 -1.86 -4.53
C TRP A 186 -5.50 -1.32 -5.36
N LYS A 187 -5.79 -0.49 -6.37
CA LYS A 187 -4.75 0.19 -7.17
C LYS A 187 -3.85 1.04 -6.26
N GLN A 188 -4.42 1.82 -5.36
CA GLN A 188 -3.64 2.62 -4.41
C GLN A 188 -2.79 1.76 -3.46
N LYS A 189 -3.34 0.65 -2.95
CA LYS A 189 -2.63 -0.28 -2.06
C LYS A 189 -1.46 -0.98 -2.76
N SER A 190 -1.66 -1.38 -4.02
CA SER A 190 -0.64 -2.02 -4.85
C SER A 190 0.55 -1.10 -5.15
N ARG A 191 0.31 0.21 -5.33
CA ARG A 191 1.27 1.22 -5.83
C ARG A 191 1.77 0.98 -7.26
N GLU A 192 0.96 0.30 -8.05
CA GLU A 192 1.21 0.10 -9.48
C GLU A 192 0.87 1.37 -10.26
N ILE A 193 1.84 1.91 -11.01
CA ILE A 193 1.71 3.20 -11.73
C ILE A 193 1.62 2.98 -13.26
N TRP A 194 2.17 1.88 -13.77
CA TRP A 194 2.28 1.62 -15.21
C TRP A 194 1.01 1.07 -15.87
N LEU A 195 0.08 0.49 -15.09
CA LEU A 195 -1.17 -0.03 -15.64
C LEU A 195 -2.11 1.16 -15.92
N ARG A 196 -2.33 1.48 -17.20
CA ARG A 196 -3.30 2.49 -17.63
C ARG A 196 -4.71 2.07 -17.19
N GLU A 197 -5.52 3.06 -16.80
CA GLU A 197 -6.93 2.85 -16.43
C GLU A 197 -7.68 2.19 -17.59
N GLY A 198 -8.20 0.98 -17.39
CA GLY A 198 -8.89 0.23 -18.44
C GLY A 198 -9.08 -1.25 -18.11
N ASP A 199 -8.03 -1.91 -17.60
CA ASP A 199 -8.15 -3.28 -17.10
C ASP A 199 -8.69 -3.28 -15.67
N LYS A 200 -9.97 -3.63 -15.52
CA LYS A 200 -10.67 -3.82 -14.24
C LYS A 200 -10.16 -5.06 -13.50
N ASN A 201 -8.88 -5.06 -13.15
CA ASN A 201 -8.18 -6.23 -12.62
C ASN A 201 -7.86 -6.07 -11.14
N THR A 202 -8.91 -6.06 -10.31
CA THR A 202 -8.76 -6.05 -8.84
C THR A 202 -7.92 -7.22 -8.35
N LYS A 203 -8.00 -8.39 -9.00
CA LYS A 203 -7.20 -9.58 -8.68
C LYS A 203 -5.70 -9.34 -8.86
N TYR A 204 -5.28 -8.66 -9.92
CA TYR A 204 -3.88 -8.27 -10.12
C TYR A 204 -3.42 -7.33 -9.00
N PHE A 205 -4.18 -6.26 -8.73
CA PHE A 205 -3.82 -5.30 -7.69
C PHE A 205 -3.78 -5.93 -6.29
N HIS A 206 -4.69 -6.86 -6.00
CA HIS A 206 -4.70 -7.66 -4.78
C HIS A 206 -3.39 -8.45 -4.62
N LYS A 207 -3.01 -9.19 -5.67
CA LYS A 207 -1.75 -9.97 -5.67
C LYS A 207 -0.52 -9.09 -5.47
N MET A 208 -0.47 -7.93 -6.12
CA MET A 208 0.66 -7.00 -5.97
C MET A 208 0.70 -6.37 -4.58
N ALA A 209 -0.45 -6.00 -4.02
CA ALA A 209 -0.56 -5.49 -2.66
C ALA A 209 -0.08 -6.54 -1.64
N ASN A 210 -0.48 -7.80 -1.80
CA ASN A 210 -0.05 -8.90 -0.93
C ASN A 210 1.46 -9.19 -1.06
N ALA A 211 1.98 -9.24 -2.28
CA ALA A 211 3.42 -9.42 -2.51
C ALA A 211 4.24 -8.31 -1.85
N ARG A 212 3.77 -7.06 -1.95
CA ARG A 212 4.41 -5.91 -1.32
C ARG A 212 4.28 -5.93 0.20
N ALA A 213 3.13 -6.34 0.74
CA ALA A 213 2.94 -6.51 2.18
C ALA A 213 3.93 -7.55 2.73
N ARG A 214 4.09 -8.69 2.06
CA ARG A 214 5.10 -9.71 2.42
C ARG A 214 6.51 -9.17 2.37
N LYS A 215 6.89 -8.44 1.32
CA LYS A 215 8.22 -7.83 1.19
C LYS A 215 8.52 -6.83 2.31
N ASN A 216 7.52 -6.06 2.73
CA ASN A 216 7.67 -5.04 3.76
C ASN A 216 7.48 -5.59 5.18
N PHE A 217 7.06 -6.86 5.33
CA PHE A 217 6.84 -7.46 6.62
C PHE A 217 8.18 -7.75 7.31
N LEU A 218 8.40 -7.06 8.43
CA LEU A 218 9.62 -7.16 9.20
C LEU A 218 9.44 -8.19 10.31
N SER A 219 9.75 -9.46 10.02
CA SER A 219 9.60 -10.55 10.98
C SER A 219 10.75 -10.62 11.99
N LYS A 220 11.96 -10.21 11.60
CA LYS A 220 13.17 -10.22 12.42
C LYS A 220 14.11 -9.08 12.03
N ILE A 221 14.85 -8.54 12.99
CA ILE A 221 15.97 -7.62 12.75
C ILE A 221 17.22 -8.09 13.47
N ARG A 222 18.39 -7.70 12.98
CA ARG A 222 19.66 -7.91 13.67
C ARG A 222 20.24 -6.57 14.11
N VAL A 223 20.49 -6.42 15.40
CA VAL A 223 21.04 -5.21 16.01
C VAL A 223 22.21 -5.62 16.90
N ASN A 224 23.40 -5.09 16.63
CA ASN A 224 24.64 -5.40 17.37
C ASN A 224 24.90 -6.91 17.52
N GLY A 225 24.65 -7.69 16.46
CA GLY A 225 24.84 -9.15 16.46
C GLY A 225 23.67 -9.96 17.06
N VAL A 226 22.77 -9.32 17.81
CA VAL A 226 21.58 -9.98 18.40
C VAL A 226 20.44 -9.97 17.39
N THR A 227 19.78 -11.11 17.19
CA THR A 227 18.60 -11.23 16.34
C THR A 227 17.34 -11.10 17.19
N LEU A 228 16.55 -10.06 16.92
CA LEU A 228 15.26 -9.80 17.58
C LEU A 228 14.13 -10.32 16.68
N SER A 229 13.18 -11.04 17.27
CA SER A 229 12.01 -11.61 16.57
C SER A 229 10.68 -11.27 17.21
N SER A 230 10.67 -10.75 18.44
CA SER A 230 9.46 -10.24 19.08
C SER A 230 9.06 -8.90 18.45
N ILE A 231 7.77 -8.67 18.25
CA ILE A 231 7.26 -7.41 17.70
C ILE A 231 7.59 -6.25 18.63
N GLU A 232 7.49 -6.46 19.94
CA GLU A 232 7.82 -5.48 20.98
C GLU A 232 9.30 -5.11 20.93
N ASP A 233 10.20 -6.10 20.88
CA ASP A 233 11.65 -5.88 20.80
C ASP A 233 12.04 -5.17 19.51
N ILE A 234 11.43 -5.54 18.39
CA ILE A 234 11.64 -4.90 17.09
C ILE A 234 11.22 -3.42 17.16
N LYS A 235 10.04 -3.12 17.71
CA LYS A 235 9.56 -1.74 17.88
C LYS A 235 10.49 -0.93 18.76
N ASP A 236 10.83 -1.45 19.94
CA ASP A 236 11.68 -0.76 20.91
C ASP A 236 13.07 -0.50 20.34
N SER A 237 13.66 -1.50 19.68
CA SER A 237 14.96 -1.35 19.05
C SER A 237 14.93 -0.30 17.94
N VAL A 238 13.92 -0.32 17.06
CA VAL A 238 13.78 0.68 15.99
C VAL A 238 13.61 2.09 16.58
N CYS A 239 12.79 2.25 17.62
CA CYS A 239 12.62 3.52 18.33
C CYS A 239 13.93 4.00 18.95
N ARG A 240 14.66 3.14 19.66
CA ARG A 240 15.95 3.47 20.28
C ARG A 240 16.98 3.88 19.24
N THR A 241 17.09 3.12 18.15
CA THR A 241 18.01 3.45 17.04
C THR A 241 17.64 4.77 16.38
N TYR A 242 16.35 5.03 16.14
CA TYR A 242 15.91 6.32 15.57
C TYR A 242 16.22 7.50 16.50
N LEU A 243 15.95 7.35 17.80
CA LEU A 243 16.29 8.34 18.83
C LEU A 243 17.80 8.57 18.91
N SER A 244 18.62 7.51 18.89
CA SER A 244 20.08 7.66 18.91
C SER A 244 20.58 8.40 17.67
N PHE A 245 20.03 8.11 16.47
CA PHE A 245 20.37 8.88 15.27
C PHE A 245 19.99 10.36 15.37
N HIS A 246 18.85 10.70 15.95
CA HIS A 246 18.44 12.11 16.14
C HIS A 246 19.26 12.82 17.22
N LEU A 247 19.65 12.11 18.28
CA LEU A 247 20.52 12.65 19.33
C LEU A 247 21.96 12.84 18.83
N ILE A 248 22.47 11.91 18.00
CA ILE A 248 23.76 12.04 17.31
C ILE A 248 23.68 13.17 16.26
N SER A 249 22.60 13.28 15.48
CA SER A 249 22.39 14.39 14.53
C SER A 249 22.47 15.77 15.20
N ARG A 250 22.01 15.90 16.45
CA ARG A 250 22.13 17.12 17.25
C ARG A 250 23.55 17.38 17.75
N SER A 251 24.44 16.38 17.78
CA SER A 251 25.87 16.61 18.03
C SER A 251 26.58 17.14 16.78
N TRP A 252 26.18 16.69 15.58
CA TRP A 252 26.71 17.21 14.29
C TRP A 252 26.24 18.65 13.98
N GLU A 253 25.10 19.09 14.51
CA GLU A 253 24.66 20.50 14.42
C GLU A 253 25.61 21.47 15.14
N LYS A 254 26.47 20.99 16.06
CA LYS A 254 27.51 21.82 16.69
C LYS A 254 28.70 22.12 15.78
N GLU A 255 28.85 21.41 14.66
CA GLU A 255 29.96 21.59 13.70
C GLU A 255 29.53 22.18 12.34
N TRP A 256 28.24 22.44 12.12
CA TRP A 256 27.75 23.10 10.90
C TRP A 256 27.64 24.66 10.88
N PRO A 257 28.31 25.49 11.73
CA PRO A 257 28.19 26.95 11.58
C PRO A 257 28.78 27.57 10.31
N THR A 258 29.56 26.86 9.47
CA THR A 258 30.37 27.52 8.43
C THR A 258 29.84 27.38 6.99
N ALA A 259 29.03 26.36 6.68
CA ALA A 259 28.60 26.12 5.29
C ALA A 259 27.41 27.01 4.83
N TRP A 260 26.60 27.55 5.76
CA TRP A 260 25.51 28.47 5.40
C TRP A 260 26.00 29.91 5.11
N LYS A 261 27.19 30.30 5.58
CA LYS A 261 27.81 31.59 5.24
C LYS A 261 28.32 31.64 3.80
N LEU A 262 28.77 30.53 3.23
CA LEU A 262 29.24 30.49 1.83
C LEU A 262 28.09 30.41 0.82
N CYS A 263 26.95 29.78 1.15
CA CYS A 263 25.82 29.72 0.23
C CYS A 263 24.95 31.01 0.21
N SER A 264 25.07 31.86 1.23
CA SER A 264 24.39 33.17 1.31
C SER A 264 25.19 34.32 0.70
N LEU A 265 26.50 34.18 0.53
CA LEU A 265 27.36 35.17 -0.13
C LEU A 265 27.39 35.06 -1.67
N ARG A 266 26.91 33.96 -2.27
CA ARG A 266 26.82 33.80 -3.73
C ARG A 266 25.49 34.24 -4.36
N LYS A 267 24.55 34.75 -3.55
CA LYS A 267 23.24 35.29 -4.02
C LYS A 267 23.15 36.82 -4.05
N LYS A 268 24.23 37.55 -3.70
CA LYS A 268 24.26 39.02 -3.73
C LYS A 268 24.87 39.65 -5.00
N SER A 269 25.21 38.85 -6.03
CA SER A 269 25.83 39.38 -7.26
C SER A 269 25.02 39.18 -8.54
N LEU A 270 23.69 39.06 -8.46
CA LEU A 270 22.81 39.11 -9.63
C LEU A 270 21.48 39.81 -9.27
N GLN A 271 21.50 41.14 -9.28
CA GLN A 271 20.32 41.92 -9.66
C GLN A 271 20.20 41.90 -11.19
N PRO A 272 18.98 42.00 -11.72
CA PRO A 272 18.76 43.12 -12.63
C PRO A 272 17.54 43.94 -12.24
N LEU A 273 17.71 45.26 -12.39
CA LEU A 273 16.67 46.27 -12.34
C LEU A 273 15.52 45.94 -13.30
N ALA A 274 14.29 46.16 -12.84
CA ALA A 274 13.16 46.43 -13.69
C ALA A 274 13.00 47.95 -13.90
N ALA A 275 12.65 48.34 -15.13
CA ALA A 275 11.96 49.57 -15.57
C ALA A 275 12.76 50.53 -16.49
N ALA A 276 12.45 50.45 -17.79
CA ALA A 276 12.31 51.56 -18.74
C ALA A 276 11.57 50.99 -19.97
N VAL A 277 10.24 51.17 -20.10
CA VAL A 277 9.60 52.25 -20.88
C VAL A 277 10.29 52.49 -22.23
N GLY A 278 9.63 52.10 -23.33
CA GLY A 278 10.08 52.52 -24.66
C GLY A 278 9.50 51.71 -25.83
N THR A 279 8.36 52.19 -26.34
CA THR A 279 8.01 52.22 -27.78
C THR A 279 7.85 50.90 -28.59
N LYS A 280 6.60 50.63 -29.00
CA LYS A 280 6.27 49.95 -30.26
C LYS A 280 6.88 50.70 -31.46
N PRO A 281 7.17 49.99 -32.56
CA PRO A 281 6.89 50.50 -33.89
C PRO A 281 5.80 49.67 -34.60
N GLN A 282 4.97 50.40 -35.33
CA GLN A 282 3.96 49.90 -36.26
C GLN A 282 4.58 49.31 -37.54
N ALA A 283 3.84 48.34 -38.08
CA ALA A 283 3.50 48.11 -39.49
C ALA A 283 4.61 48.00 -40.55
N ARG A 284 4.52 46.93 -41.35
CA ARG A 284 4.30 47.07 -42.80
C ARG A 284 3.71 45.79 -43.42
N THR A 285 2.78 46.06 -44.33
CA THR A 285 1.99 45.23 -45.22
C THR A 285 2.77 44.70 -46.43
N ALA A 286 2.15 43.71 -47.09
CA ALA A 286 2.33 43.26 -48.49
C ALA A 286 3.66 42.52 -48.77
N SER A 287 3.67 41.39 -49.48
CA SER A 287 2.78 40.89 -50.54
C SER A 287 2.56 39.38 -50.44
#